data_AF-A0A7X9D3C3-F1
#
_entry.id   AF-A0A7X9D3C3-F1
#
_cell.length_a   1.000
_cell.length_b   1.000
_cell.length_c   1.000
_cell.angle_alpha   90.00
_cell.angle_beta   90.00
_cell.angle_gamma   90.00
#
_symmetry.space_group_name_H-M   'P 1'
#
loop_
_entity.id
_entity.type
_entity.pdbx_description
1 polymer ?
#
loop_
_entity_poly.entity_id
_entity_poly.type
_entity_poly.pdbx_seq_one_letter_code
_entity_poly.pdbx_strand_id
1 'polypeptide(L)'
;MPDMAYLSGKNSMYYIIEMLQILPVIFILTSIMEAWVPREVIVNGFGENSGLKGGVFSFLLGSFSAGPIYAAFPICKMLLKKGASIANVVIILSAWAVIKVPMLANEAKFLGIQFMGFRWMLTVISILIMAYLIAVFVKKEDIPFQGEQKLSKIIGIDIKEQYCIGCGLCEKLSPQHFEMVGSKAKWREKSLDGAQAGELGTVIEKCPAKAIRFK
;
A
#
# COMPACT_ATOMS: atom_id res chain seq x y z
N MET A 1 22.07 24.47 31.64
CA MET A 1 21.69 23.05 31.51
C MET A 1 22.15 22.46 30.16
N PRO A 2 23.44 22.53 29.78
CA PRO A 2 23.94 21.96 28.51
C PRO A 2 23.94 20.42 28.50
N ASP A 3 24.08 19.78 29.66
CA ASP A 3 24.12 18.31 29.76
C ASP A 3 22.78 17.65 29.39
N MET A 4 21.65 18.26 29.79
CA MET A 4 20.32 17.77 29.43
C MET A 4 20.04 17.87 27.93
N ALA A 5 20.60 18.89 27.27
CA ALA A 5 20.47 19.05 25.81
C ALA A 5 21.26 17.97 25.06
N TYR A 6 22.49 17.68 25.52
CA TYR A 6 23.31 16.60 24.94
C TYR A 6 22.68 15.22 25.14
N LEU A 7 22.18 14.93 26.35
CA LEU A 7 21.48 13.68 26.65
C LEU A 7 20.20 13.50 25.82
N SER A 8 19.43 14.57 25.64
CA SER A 8 18.20 14.54 24.82
C SER A 8 18.52 14.26 23.35
N GLY A 9 19.59 14.86 22.82
CA GLY A 9 20.07 14.59 21.46
C GLY A 9 20.51 13.14 21.26
N LYS A 10 21.28 12.60 22.22
CA LYS A 10 21.71 11.19 22.19
C LYS A 10 20.54 10.22 22.25
N ASN A 11 19.56 10.47 23.13
CA ASN A 11 18.37 9.62 23.24
C ASN A 11 17.49 9.69 21.99
N SER A 12 17.31 10.87 21.42
CA SER A 12 16.57 11.03 20.16
C SER A 12 17.24 10.25 19.02
N MET A 13 18.58 10.33 18.93
CA MET A 13 19.34 9.59 17.92
C MET A 13 19.23 8.08 18.12
N TYR A 14 19.27 7.60 19.37
CA TYR A 14 19.05 6.21 19.71
C TYR A 14 17.69 5.70 19.17
N TYR A 15 16.60 6.42 19.43
CA TYR A 15 15.28 6.03 18.93
C TYR A 15 15.19 6.03 17.39
N ILE A 16 15.81 6.99 16.71
CA ILE A 16 15.83 7.02 15.24
C ILE A 16 16.54 5.77 14.69
N ILE A 17 17.67 5.39 15.27
CA ILE A 17 18.44 4.21 14.85
C ILE A 17 17.61 2.94 15.11
N GLU A 18 16.98 2.83 16.28
CA GLU A 18 16.11 1.70 16.63
C GLU A 18 14.94 1.58 15.64
N MET A 19 14.28 2.69 15.29
CA MET A 19 13.22 2.71 14.28
C MET A 19 13.70 2.23 12.90
N LEU A 20 14.89 2.65 12.47
CA LEU A 20 15.49 2.24 11.20
C LEU A 20 15.87 0.76 11.17
N GLN A 21 16.31 0.20 12.30
CA GLN A 21 16.70 -1.21 12.38
C GLN A 21 15.50 -2.17 12.34
N ILE A 22 14.35 -1.76 12.88
CA ILE A 22 13.14 -2.61 12.91
C ILE A 22 12.43 -2.61 11.55
N LEU A 23 12.53 -1.51 10.79
CA LEU A 23 11.82 -1.32 9.53
C LEU A 23 12.09 -2.42 8.46
N PRO A 24 13.35 -2.85 8.20
CA PRO A 24 13.64 -3.97 7.28
C PRO A 24 12.95 -5.27 7.68
N VAL A 25 12.94 -5.60 8.97
CA VAL A 25 12.33 -6.83 9.48
C VAL A 25 10.83 -6.80 9.24
N ILE A 26 10.18 -5.67 9.52
CA ILE A 26 8.75 -5.49 9.24
C ILE A 26 8.48 -5.66 7.75
N PHE A 27 9.25 -5.02 6.87
CA PHE A 27 9.04 -5.14 5.43
C PHE A 27 9.14 -6.58 4.94
N ILE A 28 10.18 -7.31 5.37
CA ILE A 28 10.35 -8.73 5.02
C ILE A 28 9.15 -9.56 5.49
N LEU A 29 8.74 -9.39 6.76
CA LEU A 29 7.57 -10.09 7.29
C LEU A 29 6.30 -9.76 6.51
N THR A 30 6.09 -8.49 6.18
CA THR A 30 4.93 -8.08 5.39
C THR A 30 4.95 -8.63 3.97
N SER A 31 6.12 -8.71 3.33
CA SER A 31 6.25 -9.29 1.98
C SER A 31 5.99 -10.79 1.98
N ILE A 32 6.46 -11.52 2.99
CA ILE A 32 6.17 -12.95 3.14
C ILE A 32 4.68 -13.17 3.37
N MET A 33 4.08 -12.38 4.28
CA MET A 33 2.65 -12.44 4.56
C MET A 33 1.82 -12.02 3.34
N GLU A 34 2.32 -11.10 2.52
CA GLU A 34 1.72 -10.75 1.24
C GLU A 34 1.74 -11.91 0.25
N ALA A 35 2.81 -12.70 0.20
CA ALA A 35 2.86 -13.88 -0.65
C ALA A 35 1.98 -15.04 -0.12
N TRP A 36 1.85 -15.19 1.19
CA TRP A 36 1.17 -16.33 1.82
C TRP A 36 -0.33 -16.15 2.01
N VAL A 37 -0.80 -14.95 2.33
CA VAL A 37 -2.21 -14.74 2.67
C VAL A 37 -3.05 -14.61 1.38
N PRO A 38 -3.98 -15.51 1.08
CA PRO A 38 -4.76 -15.45 -0.15
C PRO A 38 -5.72 -14.25 -0.14
N ARG A 39 -6.02 -13.72 -1.34
CA ARG A 39 -6.87 -12.53 -1.49
C ARG A 39 -8.27 -12.78 -0.96
N GLU A 40 -8.79 -13.99 -1.15
CA GLU A 40 -10.13 -14.42 -0.77
C GLU A 40 -10.34 -14.29 0.75
N VAL A 41 -9.33 -14.64 1.55
CA VAL A 41 -9.38 -14.49 3.01
C VAL A 41 -9.48 -13.01 3.40
N ILE A 42 -8.74 -12.13 2.73
CA ILE A 42 -8.79 -10.70 2.99
C ILE A 42 -10.13 -10.10 2.59
N VAL A 43 -10.67 -10.46 1.42
CA VAL A 43 -11.96 -9.94 0.95
C VAL A 43 -13.10 -10.44 1.83
N ASN A 44 -13.09 -11.71 2.24
CA ASN A 44 -14.12 -12.28 3.10
C ASN A 44 -14.04 -11.73 4.54
N GLY A 45 -12.83 -11.53 5.07
CA GLY A 45 -12.60 -11.07 6.44
C GLY A 45 -12.63 -9.55 6.60
N PHE A 46 -12.09 -8.81 5.64
CA PHE A 46 -11.83 -7.36 5.73
C PHE A 46 -12.37 -6.56 4.54
N GLY A 47 -13.01 -7.18 3.55
CA GLY A 47 -13.54 -6.49 2.37
C GLY A 47 -14.81 -5.69 2.66
N GLU A 48 -15.34 -4.98 1.66
CA GLU A 48 -16.55 -4.15 1.80
C GLU A 48 -17.79 -4.98 2.16
N ASN A 49 -17.87 -6.21 1.67
CA ASN A 49 -18.99 -7.13 1.94
C ASN A 49 -18.89 -7.84 3.31
N SER A 50 -17.81 -7.64 4.07
CA SER A 50 -17.62 -8.28 5.38
C SER A 50 -18.55 -7.74 6.48
N GLY A 51 -19.18 -6.58 6.24
CA GLY A 51 -20.12 -5.94 7.16
C GLY A 51 -19.55 -5.76 8.57
N LEU A 52 -20.38 -6.01 9.58
CA LEU A 52 -19.97 -5.86 10.99
C LEU A 52 -18.87 -6.84 11.41
N LYS A 53 -18.81 -8.03 10.79
CA LYS A 53 -17.80 -9.04 11.10
C LYS A 53 -16.40 -8.53 10.78
N GLY A 54 -16.24 -7.81 9.67
CA GLY A 54 -14.95 -7.24 9.30
C GLY A 54 -14.48 -6.14 10.24
N GLY A 55 -15.39 -5.31 10.74
CA GLY A 55 -15.05 -4.30 11.76
C GLY A 55 -14.53 -4.95 13.05
N VAL A 56 -15.15 -6.04 13.50
CA VAL A 56 -14.69 -6.78 14.69
C VAL A 56 -13.32 -7.43 14.45
N PHE A 57 -13.13 -8.11 13.31
CA PHE A 57 -11.82 -8.70 12.99
C PHE A 57 -10.72 -7.65 12.86
N SER A 58 -11.01 -6.51 12.24
CA SER A 58 -10.11 -5.36 12.17
C SER A 58 -9.71 -4.84 13.54
N PHE A 59 -10.70 -4.68 14.42
CA PHE A 59 -10.47 -4.19 15.78
C PHE A 59 -9.59 -5.15 16.58
N LEU A 60 -9.89 -6.45 16.51
CA LEU A 60 -9.11 -7.49 17.19
C LEU A 60 -7.69 -7.55 16.64
N LEU A 61 -7.53 -7.56 15.31
CA LEU A 61 -6.21 -7.57 14.68
C LEU A 61 -5.37 -6.38 15.16
N GLY A 62 -5.92 -5.16 15.11
CA GLY A 62 -5.21 -3.97 15.60
C GLY A 62 -4.92 -3.99 17.10
N SER A 63 -5.84 -4.50 17.92
CA SER A 63 -5.69 -4.50 19.39
C SER A 63 -4.68 -5.54 19.90
N PHE A 64 -4.56 -6.68 19.20
CA PHE A 64 -3.59 -7.73 19.52
C PHE A 64 -2.21 -7.48 18.90
N SER A 65 -2.14 -6.67 17.84
CA SER A 65 -0.88 -6.31 17.20
C SER A 65 0.03 -5.54 18.15
N ALA A 66 1.11 -6.21 18.57
CA ALA A 66 2.18 -5.60 19.33
C ALA A 66 3.17 -4.91 18.40
N GLY A 67 3.74 -3.79 18.86
CA GLY A 67 4.79 -3.09 18.15
C GLY A 67 4.46 -1.63 17.82
N PRO A 68 5.39 -0.95 17.15
CA PRO A 68 5.26 0.45 16.80
C PRO A 68 4.24 0.65 15.68
N ILE A 69 3.54 1.78 15.70
CA ILE A 69 2.48 2.09 14.71
C ILE A 69 3.00 2.11 13.27
N TYR A 70 4.27 2.45 13.05
CA TYR A 70 4.83 2.47 11.70
C TYR A 70 4.87 1.07 11.07
N ALA A 71 4.87 0.00 11.86
CA ALA A 71 4.77 -1.38 11.38
C ALA A 71 3.39 -1.71 10.79
N ALA A 72 2.36 -0.98 11.21
CA ALA A 72 1.00 -1.16 10.73
C ALA A 72 0.83 -0.70 9.29
N PHE A 73 1.60 0.31 8.84
CA PHE A 73 1.41 0.89 7.51
C PHE A 73 1.70 -0.10 6.36
N PRO A 74 2.81 -0.85 6.33
CA PRO A 74 3.04 -1.85 5.28
C PRO A 74 1.97 -2.93 5.26
N ILE A 75 1.50 -3.38 6.43
CA ILE A 75 0.42 -4.38 6.56
C ILE A 75 -0.89 -3.83 6.02
N CYS A 76 -1.25 -2.61 6.41
CA CYS A 76 -2.47 -1.95 5.95
C CYS A 76 -2.44 -1.69 4.44
N LYS A 77 -1.27 -1.33 3.88
CA LYS A 77 -1.06 -1.22 2.43
C LYS A 77 -1.33 -2.56 1.73
N MET A 78 -0.79 -3.66 2.25
CA MET A 78 -1.03 -5.00 1.73
C MET A 78 -2.52 -5.38 1.80
N LEU A 79 -3.18 -5.13 2.92
CA LEU A 79 -4.61 -5.42 3.11
C LEU A 79 -5.47 -4.63 2.11
N LEU A 80 -5.21 -3.33 1.96
CA LEU A 80 -5.89 -2.48 0.99
C LEU A 80 -5.70 -2.99 -0.45
N LYS A 81 -4.46 -3.35 -0.82
CA LYS A 81 -4.14 -3.89 -2.14
C LYS A 81 -4.90 -5.18 -2.45
N LYS A 82 -5.14 -6.02 -1.44
CA LYS A 82 -5.90 -7.27 -1.57
C LYS A 82 -7.43 -7.08 -1.53
N GLY A 83 -7.92 -5.86 -1.30
CA GLY A 83 -9.35 -5.54 -1.38
C GLY A 83 -10.03 -5.33 -0.03
N ALA A 84 -9.28 -5.11 1.05
CA ALA A 84 -9.86 -4.66 2.30
C ALA A 84 -10.60 -3.31 2.12
N SER A 85 -11.63 -3.06 2.93
CA SER A 85 -12.33 -1.79 2.96
C SER A 85 -11.48 -0.71 3.65
N ILE A 86 -11.66 0.54 3.25
CA ILE A 86 -10.96 1.68 3.87
C ILE A 86 -11.35 1.78 5.36
N ALA A 87 -12.63 1.62 5.67
CA ALA A 87 -13.12 1.61 7.05
C ALA A 87 -12.39 0.56 7.91
N ASN A 88 -12.28 -0.67 7.44
CA ASN A 88 -11.63 -1.76 8.17
C ASN A 88 -10.14 -1.49 8.40
N VAL A 89 -9.47 -0.84 7.46
CA VAL A 89 -8.06 -0.46 7.57
C VAL A 89 -7.86 0.67 8.58
N VAL A 90 -8.75 1.66 8.59
CA VAL A 90 -8.74 2.74 9.59
C VAL A 90 -8.97 2.17 11.00
N ILE A 91 -9.88 1.21 11.15
CA ILE A 91 -10.11 0.52 12.42
C ILE A 91 -8.82 -0.17 12.90
N ILE A 92 -8.13 -0.91 12.02
CA ILE A 92 -6.86 -1.59 12.36
C ILE A 92 -5.82 -0.56 12.81
N LEU A 93 -5.59 0.49 12.03
CA LEU A 93 -4.59 1.51 12.34
C LEU A 93 -4.89 2.22 13.68
N SER A 94 -6.15 2.55 13.91
CA SER A 94 -6.57 3.28 15.11
C SER A 94 -6.52 2.39 16.36
N ALA A 95 -6.95 1.13 16.25
CA ALA A 95 -6.86 0.17 17.35
C ALA A 95 -5.39 -0.11 17.71
N TRP A 96 -4.52 -0.30 16.71
CA TRP A 96 -3.08 -0.49 16.93
C TRP A 96 -2.44 0.70 17.64
N ALA A 97 -2.88 1.92 17.33
CA ALA A 97 -2.37 3.13 17.95
C ALA A 97 -2.73 3.25 19.44
N VAL A 98 -3.99 2.95 19.80
CA VAL A 98 -4.57 3.38 21.09
C VAL A 98 -4.90 2.24 22.05
N ILE A 99 -5.14 1.03 21.53
CA ILE A 99 -5.68 -0.10 22.29
C ILE A 99 -4.62 -1.20 22.36
N LYS A 100 -3.83 -1.16 23.43
CA LYS A 100 -2.80 -2.17 23.71
C LYS A 100 -3.11 -2.86 25.02
N VAL A 101 -3.06 -4.20 25.03
CA VAL A 101 -3.35 -5.01 26.23
C VAL A 101 -2.48 -4.60 27.44
N PRO A 102 -1.16 -4.39 27.31
CA PRO A 102 -0.35 -3.95 28.44
C PRO A 102 -0.75 -2.57 28.98
N MET A 103 -1.19 -1.66 28.09
CA MET A 103 -1.65 -0.32 28.46
C MET A 103 -2.96 -0.38 29.24
N LEU A 104 -3.93 -1.18 28.78
CA LEU A 104 -5.20 -1.39 29.50
C LEU A 104 -4.98 -2.01 30.89
N ALA A 105 -4.08 -2.99 31.00
CA ALA A 105 -3.72 -3.58 32.29
C ALA A 105 -3.08 -2.55 33.24
N ASN A 106 -2.21 -1.67 32.71
CA ASN A 106 -1.61 -0.59 33.46
C ASN A 106 -2.66 0.41 33.96
N GLU A 107 -3.59 0.81 33.10
CA GLU A 107 -4.69 1.71 33.47
C GLU A 107 -5.60 1.09 34.52
N ALA A 108 -5.97 -0.19 34.36
CA ALA A 108 -6.79 -0.88 35.35
C ALA A 108 -6.12 -0.91 36.74
N LYS A 109 -4.79 -1.09 36.78
CA LYS A 109 -4.02 -1.15 38.01
C LYS A 109 -3.84 0.22 38.69
N PHE A 110 -3.57 1.28 37.92
CA PHE A 110 -3.23 2.59 38.48
C PHE A 110 -4.43 3.55 38.59
N LEU A 111 -5.38 3.48 37.66
CA LEU A 111 -6.52 4.41 37.55
C LEU A 111 -7.87 3.74 37.86
N GLY A 112 -7.88 2.41 37.97
CA GLY A 112 -9.07 1.61 38.28
C GLY A 112 -9.84 1.14 37.05
N ILE A 113 -10.58 0.05 37.24
CA ILE A 113 -11.32 -0.63 36.16
C ILE A 113 -12.44 0.24 35.55
N GLN A 114 -13.05 1.12 36.36
CA GLN A 114 -14.12 2.01 35.91
C GLN A 114 -13.60 3.04 34.91
N PHE A 115 -12.44 3.66 35.20
CA PHE A 115 -11.79 4.61 34.29
C PHE A 115 -11.37 3.93 32.99
N MET A 116 -10.70 2.79 33.10
CA MET A 116 -10.26 2.00 31.94
C MET A 116 -11.45 1.62 31.04
N GLY A 117 -12.55 1.14 31.63
CA GLY A 117 -13.75 0.77 30.88
C GLY A 117 -14.40 1.95 30.14
N PHE A 118 -14.52 3.10 30.80
CA PHE A 118 -15.09 4.31 30.20
C PHE A 118 -14.22 4.84 29.05
N ARG A 119 -12.91 4.94 29.27
CA ARG A 119 -11.95 5.35 28.23
C ARG A 119 -11.97 4.39 27.05
N TRP A 120 -11.98 3.09 27.30
CA TRP A 120 -12.02 2.07 26.25
C TRP A 120 -13.30 2.19 25.42
N MET A 121 -14.47 2.29 26.05
CA MET A 121 -15.75 2.46 25.35
C MET A 121 -15.75 3.71 24.46
N LEU A 122 -15.35 4.86 25.00
CA LEU A 122 -15.26 6.11 24.22
C LEU A 122 -14.30 5.96 23.04
N THR A 123 -13.15 5.32 23.26
CA THR A 123 -12.16 5.09 22.20
C THR A 123 -12.73 4.22 21.10
N VAL A 124 -13.40 3.11 21.42
CA VAL A 124 -14.02 2.22 20.42
C VAL A 124 -15.06 2.98 19.58
N ILE A 125 -15.92 3.77 20.23
CA ILE A 125 -16.93 4.58 19.52
C ILE A 125 -16.25 5.60 18.60
N SER A 126 -15.23 6.31 19.09
CA SER A 126 -14.47 7.27 18.28
C SER A 126 -13.79 6.62 17.07
N ILE A 127 -13.23 5.41 17.22
CA ILE A 127 -12.61 4.66 16.13
C ILE A 127 -13.64 4.32 15.05
N LEU A 128 -14.83 3.84 15.44
CA LEU A 128 -15.88 3.48 14.49
C LEU A 128 -16.40 4.71 13.72
N ILE A 129 -16.60 5.83 14.41
CA ILE A 129 -16.99 7.10 13.79
C ILE A 129 -15.91 7.57 12.81
N MET A 130 -14.64 7.55 13.22
CA MET A 130 -13.52 7.96 12.38
C MET A 130 -13.40 7.07 11.14
N ALA A 131 -13.53 5.76 11.31
CA ALA A 131 -13.49 4.81 10.20
C ALA A 131 -14.59 5.06 9.17
N TYR A 132 -15.81 5.35 9.63
CA TYR A 132 -16.91 5.71 8.75
C TYR A 132 -16.65 7.03 8.02
N LEU A 133 -16.25 8.08 8.74
CA LEU A 133 -15.95 9.38 8.15
C LEU A 133 -14.87 9.26 7.08
N ILE A 134 -13.73 8.65 7.40
CA ILE A 134 -12.62 8.49 6.44
C ILE A 134 -13.05 7.65 5.23
N ALA A 135 -13.85 6.59 5.43
CA ALA A 135 -14.35 5.80 4.31
C ALA A 135 -15.27 6.58 3.35
N VAL A 136 -15.96 7.62 3.84
CA VAL A 136 -16.78 8.51 3.01
C VAL A 136 -15.92 9.56 2.30
N PHE A 137 -14.92 10.12 2.98
CA PHE A 137 -14.07 11.18 2.42
C PHE A 137 -12.98 10.67 1.47
N VAL A 138 -12.44 9.48 1.72
CA VAL A 138 -11.32 8.91 0.96
C VAL A 138 -11.84 7.81 0.06
N LYS A 139 -11.65 7.94 -1.25
CA LYS A 139 -11.94 6.88 -2.21
C LYS A 139 -10.70 6.02 -2.45
N LYS A 140 -10.90 4.75 -2.81
CA LYS A 140 -9.81 3.82 -3.10
C LYS A 140 -8.98 4.27 -4.30
N GLU A 141 -9.62 4.94 -5.26
CA GLU A 141 -8.98 5.47 -6.47
C GLU A 141 -7.93 6.55 -6.18
N ASP A 142 -8.06 7.27 -5.06
CA ASP A 142 -7.15 8.36 -4.68
C ASP A 142 -5.87 7.85 -4.00
N ILE A 143 -5.79 6.56 -3.67
CA ILE A 143 -4.65 5.96 -2.97
C ILE A 143 -3.65 5.42 -4.01
N PRO A 144 -2.48 6.05 -4.22
CA PRO A 144 -1.51 5.58 -5.19
C PRO A 144 -0.85 4.28 -4.71
N PHE A 145 -1.26 3.14 -5.28
CA PHE A 145 -0.55 1.88 -5.07
C PHE A 145 0.70 1.83 -5.96
N GLN A 146 1.81 2.39 -5.47
CA GLN A 146 3.13 2.18 -6.08
C GLN A 146 3.53 0.71 -5.92
N GLY A 147 3.50 -0.03 -7.03
CA GLY A 147 3.98 -1.40 -7.10
C GLY A 147 3.61 -2.18 -8.36
N GLU A 148 2.35 -2.25 -8.78
CA GLU A 148 1.93 -3.37 -9.67
C GLU A 148 0.81 -3.09 -10.67
N GLN A 149 0.46 -1.83 -10.95
CA GLN A 149 -0.48 -1.50 -12.02
C GLN A 149 0.20 -0.98 -13.29
N LYS A 150 1.30 -1.62 -13.71
CA LYS A 150 1.82 -1.41 -15.08
C LYS A 150 1.41 -2.48 -16.07
N LEU A 151 0.82 -3.61 -15.64
CA LEU A 151 0.49 -4.70 -16.57
C LEU A 151 -1.02 -4.86 -16.84
N SER A 152 -1.90 -4.48 -15.90
CA SER A 152 -3.35 -4.68 -16.05
C SER A 152 -4.11 -3.46 -16.59
N LYS A 153 -3.41 -2.36 -16.89
CA LYS A 153 -4.02 -1.12 -17.40
C LYS A 153 -3.09 -0.39 -18.36
N ILE A 154 -2.44 -1.15 -19.26
CA ILE A 154 -1.79 -0.55 -20.42
C ILE A 154 -2.89 -0.22 -21.42
N ILE A 155 -3.30 1.04 -21.48
CA ILE A 155 -4.38 1.50 -22.39
C ILE A 155 -3.77 1.89 -23.76
N GLY A 156 -2.45 1.98 -23.86
CA GLY A 156 -1.78 2.22 -25.13
C GLY A 156 -0.26 2.18 -25.03
N ILE A 157 0.39 2.43 -26.16
CA ILE A 157 1.83 2.70 -26.24
C ILE A 157 2.02 4.19 -26.52
N ASP A 158 2.84 4.84 -25.70
CA ASP A 158 3.32 6.20 -25.91
C ASP A 158 4.68 6.13 -26.62
N ILE A 159 4.75 6.67 -27.84
CA ILE A 159 6.01 6.79 -28.59
C ILE A 159 6.42 8.25 -28.59
N LYS A 160 7.50 8.55 -27.87
CA LYS A 160 8.07 9.89 -27.88
C LYS A 160 8.88 10.10 -29.16
N GLU A 161 8.27 10.70 -30.17
CA GLU A 161 8.88 10.97 -31.48
C GLU A 161 10.21 11.73 -31.37
N GLN A 162 10.36 12.59 -30.36
CA GLN A 162 11.58 13.34 -30.09
C GLN A 162 12.79 12.43 -29.79
N TYR A 163 12.58 11.29 -29.13
CA TYR A 163 13.64 10.33 -28.82
C TYR A 163 13.78 9.24 -29.88
N CYS A 164 12.78 9.04 -30.73
CA CYS A 164 12.84 7.99 -31.75
C CYS A 164 13.93 8.29 -32.79
N ILE A 165 14.93 7.42 -32.89
CA ILE A 165 16.05 7.54 -33.86
C ILE A 165 15.77 6.86 -35.21
N GLY A 166 14.57 6.29 -35.40
CA GLY A 166 14.15 5.74 -36.69
C GLY A 166 14.82 4.42 -37.12
N CYS A 167 15.39 3.65 -36.19
CA CYS A 167 16.15 2.43 -36.51
C CYS A 167 15.34 1.23 -37.06
N GLY A 168 14.01 1.31 -37.10
CA GLY A 168 13.13 0.26 -37.66
C GLY A 168 13.03 -1.04 -36.83
N LEU A 169 13.74 -1.17 -35.71
CA LEU A 169 13.76 -2.39 -34.92
C LEU A 169 12.38 -2.81 -34.40
N CYS A 170 11.54 -1.84 -34.02
CA CYS A 170 10.16 -2.08 -33.57
C CYS A 170 9.25 -2.65 -34.66
N GLU A 171 9.40 -2.19 -35.91
CA GLU A 171 8.66 -2.70 -37.06
C GLU A 171 9.13 -4.10 -37.44
N LYS A 172 10.44 -4.37 -37.34
CA LYS A 172 11.00 -5.70 -37.63
C LYS A 172 10.62 -6.75 -36.59
N LEU A 173 10.59 -6.39 -35.31
CA LEU A 173 10.23 -7.31 -34.22
C LEU A 173 8.72 -7.51 -34.10
N SER A 174 7.92 -6.51 -34.47
CA SER A 174 6.47 -6.56 -34.32
C SER A 174 5.77 -5.78 -35.45
N PRO A 175 5.77 -6.31 -36.69
CA PRO A 175 5.24 -5.62 -37.88
C PRO A 175 3.72 -5.44 -37.85
N GLN A 176 3.02 -6.18 -37.00
CA GLN A 176 1.58 -6.07 -36.83
C GLN A 176 1.18 -4.78 -36.10
N HIS A 177 2.08 -4.24 -35.26
CA HIS A 177 1.74 -3.20 -34.30
C HIS A 177 2.49 -1.87 -34.50
N PHE A 178 3.69 -1.89 -35.11
CA PHE A 178 4.49 -0.70 -35.38
C PHE A 178 4.65 -0.47 -36.88
N GLU A 179 4.54 0.80 -37.29
CA GLU A 179 4.76 1.24 -38.66
C GLU A 179 5.71 2.44 -38.68
N MET A 180 6.59 2.48 -39.68
CA MET A 180 7.51 3.60 -39.87
C MET A 180 6.91 4.65 -40.80
N VAL A 181 6.56 5.83 -40.26
CA VAL A 181 6.04 6.95 -41.05
C VAL A 181 6.99 8.15 -40.89
N GLY A 182 7.63 8.58 -41.97
CA GLY A 182 8.52 9.75 -41.97
C GLY A 182 9.74 9.60 -41.04
N SER A 183 10.41 8.45 -41.08
CA SER A 183 11.57 8.11 -40.24
C SER A 183 11.30 8.04 -38.72
N LYS A 184 10.03 7.97 -38.31
CA LYS A 184 9.61 7.80 -36.90
C LYS A 184 8.66 6.62 -36.78
N ALA A 185 8.76 5.91 -35.65
CA ALA A 185 7.88 4.80 -35.34
C ALA A 185 6.51 5.33 -34.89
N LYS A 186 5.44 4.78 -35.46
CA LYS A 186 4.05 5.04 -35.06
C LYS A 186 3.36 3.75 -34.66
N TRP A 187 2.45 3.87 -33.70
CA TRP A 187 1.63 2.78 -33.20
C TRP A 187 0.37 2.64 -34.06
N ARG A 188 0.09 1.44 -34.57
CA ARG A 188 -0.97 1.19 -35.56
C ARG A 188 -2.36 0.99 -34.93
N GLU A 189 -2.44 0.49 -33.70
CA GLU A 189 -3.70 0.06 -33.09
C GLU A 189 -4.28 1.07 -32.08
N LYS A 190 -5.60 1.09 -31.88
CA LYS A 190 -6.25 2.00 -30.91
C LYS A 190 -6.31 1.43 -29.49
N SER A 191 -6.10 0.13 -29.29
CA SER A 191 -6.16 -0.53 -27.99
C SER A 191 -5.19 -1.72 -27.93
N LEU A 192 -4.53 -1.92 -26.79
CA LEU A 192 -3.77 -3.15 -26.52
C LEU A 192 -4.66 -4.20 -25.86
N ASP A 193 -4.62 -5.44 -26.35
CA ASP A 193 -5.18 -6.58 -25.62
C ASP A 193 -4.16 -7.17 -24.64
N GLY A 194 -4.63 -7.64 -23.47
CA GLY A 194 -3.77 -8.11 -22.37
C GLY A 194 -2.81 -9.26 -22.72
N ALA A 195 -3.07 -10.00 -23.80
CA ALA A 195 -2.18 -11.04 -24.32
C ALA A 195 -0.95 -10.49 -25.05
N GLN A 196 -1.02 -9.27 -25.60
CA GLN A 196 0.04 -8.64 -26.41
C GLN A 196 1.08 -7.88 -25.56
N ALA A 197 0.78 -7.61 -24.28
CA ALA A 197 1.64 -6.85 -23.38
C ALA A 197 3.00 -7.53 -23.10
N GLY A 198 3.04 -8.86 -23.06
CA GLY A 198 4.26 -9.64 -22.84
C GLY A 198 5.24 -9.56 -24.02
N GLU A 199 4.72 -9.66 -25.24
CA GLU A 199 5.52 -9.58 -26.47
C GLU A 199 6.07 -8.17 -26.69
N LEU A 200 5.24 -7.15 -26.44
CA LEU A 200 5.63 -5.73 -26.54
C LEU A 200 6.66 -5.30 -25.49
N GLY A 201 6.71 -5.96 -24.33
CA GLY A 201 7.75 -5.74 -23.32
C GLY A 201 9.15 -5.98 -23.89
N THR A 202 9.33 -7.04 -24.67
CA THR A 202 10.62 -7.37 -25.29
C THR A 202 11.06 -6.33 -26.34
N VAL A 203 10.10 -5.74 -27.04
CA VAL A 203 10.35 -4.68 -28.06
C VAL A 203 10.77 -3.38 -27.38
N ILE A 204 10.13 -3.03 -26.26
CA ILE A 204 10.44 -1.82 -25.48
C ILE A 204 11.84 -1.92 -24.87
N GLU A 205 12.21 -3.06 -24.31
CA GLU A 205 13.55 -3.26 -23.73
C GLU A 205 14.66 -3.18 -24.79
N LYS A 206 14.40 -3.69 -26.00
CA LYS A 206 15.35 -3.67 -27.11
C LYS A 206 15.42 -2.32 -27.82
N CYS A 207 14.57 -1.35 -27.49
CA CYS A 207 14.59 -0.02 -28.11
C CYS A 207 15.86 0.75 -27.68
N PRO A 208 16.82 1.01 -28.59
CA PRO A 208 18.10 1.64 -28.23
C PRO A 208 17.93 3.06 -27.70
N ALA A 209 16.92 3.78 -28.19
CA ALA A 209 16.63 5.15 -27.78
C ALA A 209 15.61 5.25 -26.62
N LYS A 210 15.10 4.11 -26.12
CA LYS A 210 14.05 4.04 -25.08
C LYS A 210 12.86 4.98 -25.34
N ALA A 211 12.50 5.12 -26.61
CA ALA A 211 11.48 6.06 -27.08
C ALA A 211 10.05 5.53 -26.89
N ILE A 212 9.89 4.24 -26.64
CA ILE A 212 8.60 3.53 -26.53
C ILE A 212 8.32 3.28 -25.04
N ARG A 213 7.13 3.66 -24.55
CA ARG A 213 6.69 3.40 -23.17
C ARG A 213 5.24 2.93 -23.13
N PHE A 214 4.91 2.10 -22.15
CA PHE A 214 3.52 1.77 -21.86
C PHE A 214 2.78 2.97 -21.24
N LYS A 215 1.53 3.18 -21.66
CA LYS A 215 0.62 4.23 -21.24
C LYS A 215 -0.48 3.69 -20.33
#